data_AF-A0A7N9B0R8-F1
#
_entry.id   AF-A0A7N9B0R8-F1
#
_cell.length_a   1.000
_cell.length_b   1.000
_cell.length_c   1.000
_cell.angle_alpha   90.00
_cell.angle_beta   90.00
_cell.angle_gamma   90.00
#
_symmetry.space_group_name_H-M   'P 1'
#
loop_
_entity.id
_entity.type
_entity.pdbx_description
1 polymer ?
#
loop_
_entity_poly.entity_id
_entity_poly.type
_entity_poly.pdbx_seq_one_letter_code
_entity_poly.pdbx_strand_id
1 'polypeptide(L)'
;MFLLQNKSTTELNSIMFLLNICICAGLMLSFPECTHQSCTEGTPKQCLEAEFAPGSNLAGEGFDITRMERKGAFVLNMDQWKRKDKTCTLCNNPYLENKKQKLPLSVVDWRSKQSCSTSVASKLHKSSESLVTSSSSSVENNWQINLDLQVGKKGASMMLAGTNSKLADYSMGKTKNDKFSFASQSMFCEYYSYRVSGTPKLHKEFRNALKQLPKIYSPQFKQRFYKLIDNFGTHYITKVKLGGSVQSVTSIRQCQASLQGLSVEEVQMCLKAEASATVKVTVKTQTEHCNKDIEKTESKSAFSSLFNDRFTEIKGGHTTEPDLLFSADKNPSAYKEWLNTVPQNPDIVSYSLESLHELLPVNSPVRKNMRSAISHYILEKGLWKNCSERCQAGIKSDSRDHCVCQCHNDPAVNQDCCPTRKGMARVIITVQRASALWGDHTTETDGYVKVFYNGVMAQRSIVIHNNNYPHWAMAVDLGSQDLSSGHKVRFEVWDQDNNWDDDLLGLCEPVLSAGVTEDLCNLQHGQLFYKLDVKCAPSLSGNTCMDYKPSPMSQNLKSLYVSRHAHPVPRAILKEMGVFVDEGSSQRNQSLTGESQKYDVK
;
A
#
# COMPACT_ATOMS: atom_id res chain seq x y z
N MET A 1 -51.22 20.65 51.60
CA MET A 1 -52.01 21.65 52.34
C MET A 1 -51.35 21.80 53.71
N PHE A 2 -50.89 23.01 54.04
CA PHE A 2 -50.33 23.48 55.31
C PHE A 2 -49.07 22.82 55.87
N LEU A 3 -47.91 23.45 55.61
CA LEU A 3 -46.91 23.89 56.61
C LEU A 3 -45.67 24.46 55.88
N LEU A 4 -45.89 25.50 55.08
CA LEU A 4 -44.83 26.41 54.63
C LEU A 4 -45.32 27.84 54.85
N GLN A 5 -45.62 28.16 56.10
CA GLN A 5 -45.80 29.53 56.57
C GLN A 5 -45.04 29.66 57.88
N ASN A 6 -44.17 30.67 57.93
CA ASN A 6 -43.24 31.03 59.01
C ASN A 6 -41.98 30.17 59.18
N LYS A 7 -41.15 30.10 58.12
CA LYS A 7 -39.70 30.06 58.32
C LYS A 7 -39.12 31.41 57.95
N SER A 8 -38.37 32.00 58.88
CA SER A 8 -37.64 33.26 58.69
C SER A 8 -36.74 33.17 57.44
N THR A 9 -36.53 34.29 56.75
CA THR A 9 -35.58 34.42 55.62
C THR A 9 -34.18 33.87 55.96
N THR A 10 -33.81 33.88 57.25
CA THR A 10 -32.56 33.27 57.74
C THR A 10 -32.56 31.74 57.72
N GLU A 11 -33.68 31.07 57.99
CA GLU A 11 -33.75 29.59 57.95
C GLU A 11 -33.74 29.04 56.52
N LEU A 12 -34.41 29.73 55.59
CA LEU A 12 -34.37 29.36 54.16
C LEU A 12 -32.96 29.52 53.58
N ASN A 13 -32.24 30.57 53.96
CA ASN A 13 -30.85 30.76 53.55
C ASN A 13 -29.91 29.69 54.13
N SER A 14 -30.14 29.24 55.37
CA SER A 14 -29.34 28.17 56.00
C SER A 14 -29.55 26.82 55.31
N ILE A 15 -30.81 26.51 54.94
CA ILE A 15 -31.15 25.28 54.22
C ILE A 15 -30.58 25.31 52.79
N MET A 16 -30.67 26.44 52.08
CA MET A 16 -30.04 26.62 50.77
C MET A 16 -28.51 26.54 50.83
N PHE A 17 -27.89 27.03 51.90
CA PHE A 17 -26.43 26.95 52.09
C PHE A 17 -25.97 25.51 52.34
N LEU A 18 -26.69 24.75 53.17
CA LEU A 18 -26.44 23.32 53.39
C LEU A 18 -26.67 22.48 52.13
N LEU A 19 -27.71 22.80 51.33
CA LEU A 19 -27.94 22.14 50.04
C LEU A 19 -26.81 22.41 49.06
N ASN A 20 -26.33 23.66 48.98
CA ASN A 20 -25.18 24.02 48.14
C ASN A 20 -23.88 23.33 48.60
N ILE A 21 -23.65 23.19 49.91
CA ILE A 21 -22.50 22.43 50.43
C ILE A 21 -22.62 20.95 50.06
N CYS A 22 -23.80 20.33 50.18
CA CYS A 22 -24.01 18.94 49.78
C CYS A 22 -23.89 18.73 48.26
N ILE A 23 -24.36 19.68 47.45
CA ILE A 23 -24.22 19.66 45.99
C ILE A 23 -22.74 19.86 45.59
N CYS A 24 -22.02 20.77 46.26
CA CYS A 24 -20.58 20.96 46.06
C CYS A 24 -19.76 19.74 46.53
N ALA A 25 -20.15 19.09 47.63
CA ALA A 25 -19.51 17.85 48.10
C ALA A 25 -19.79 16.67 47.17
N GLY A 26 -21.02 16.56 46.62
CA GLY A 26 -21.37 15.59 45.59
C GLY A 26 -20.67 15.85 44.25
N LEU A 27 -20.46 17.11 43.87
CA LEU A 27 -19.66 17.53 42.72
C LEU A 27 -18.17 17.24 42.93
N MET A 28 -17.64 17.43 44.15
CA MET A 28 -16.26 17.08 44.49
C MET A 28 -16.00 15.56 44.49
N LEU A 29 -17.02 14.74 44.83
CA LEU A 29 -16.97 13.27 44.78
C LEU A 29 -17.25 12.69 43.38
N SER A 30 -17.67 13.51 42.41
CA SER A 30 -17.94 13.10 41.02
C SER A 30 -16.91 13.59 40.02
N PHE A 31 -15.86 14.28 40.47
CA PHE A 31 -14.62 14.33 39.69
C PHE A 31 -14.00 12.92 39.69
N PRO A 32 -13.66 12.33 38.53
CA PRO A 32 -12.87 11.12 38.51
C PRO A 32 -11.62 11.38 39.36
N GLU A 33 -11.36 10.54 40.36
CA GLU A 33 -10.07 10.57 41.06
C GLU A 33 -9.00 10.62 39.97
N CYS A 34 -8.28 11.75 39.90
CA CYS A 34 -7.05 11.80 39.15
C CYS A 34 -6.18 10.72 39.78
N THR A 35 -6.15 9.55 39.14
CA THR A 35 -5.18 8.49 39.42
C THR A 35 -3.83 9.08 39.04
N HIS A 36 -3.29 9.92 39.92
CA HIS A 36 -1.91 10.33 39.88
C HIS A 36 -1.12 9.04 40.04
N GLN A 37 -0.71 8.50 38.91
CA GLN A 37 0.11 7.32 38.86
C GLN A 37 1.44 7.66 39.53
N SER A 38 1.53 7.28 40.80
CA SER A 38 2.66 7.57 41.65
C SER A 38 3.69 6.46 41.51
N CYS A 39 4.60 6.62 40.57
CA CYS A 39 5.86 5.92 40.66
C CYS A 39 6.59 6.42 41.91
N THR A 40 6.97 5.51 42.79
CA THR A 40 7.62 5.81 44.07
C THR A 40 8.95 5.07 44.17
N GLU A 41 9.79 5.51 45.12
CA GLU A 41 11.00 4.78 45.45
C GLU A 41 10.66 3.55 46.29
N GLY A 42 11.11 2.38 45.84
CA GLY A 42 10.92 1.11 46.52
C GLY A 42 12.07 0.79 47.47
N THR A 43 11.75 0.17 48.60
CA THR A 43 12.77 -0.40 49.50
C THR A 43 13.51 -1.56 48.82
N PRO A 44 14.74 -1.91 49.26
CA PRO A 44 15.50 -3.01 48.66
C PRO A 44 14.75 -4.34 48.61
N LYS A 45 13.93 -4.65 49.62
CA LYS A 45 13.10 -5.86 49.66
C LYS A 45 11.98 -5.81 48.61
N GLN A 46 11.21 -4.73 48.57
CA GLN A 46 10.13 -4.56 47.59
C GLN A 46 10.66 -4.63 46.15
N CYS A 47 11.85 -4.09 45.90
CA CYS A 47 12.45 -4.12 44.57
C CYS A 47 12.95 -5.50 44.11
N LEU A 48 13.32 -6.37 45.05
CA LEU A 48 13.67 -7.75 44.75
C LEU A 48 12.42 -8.58 44.41
N GLU A 49 11.33 -8.35 45.14
CA GLU A 49 10.05 -9.07 44.98
C GLU A 49 9.24 -8.58 43.77
N ALA A 50 9.34 -7.30 43.40
CA ALA A 50 8.60 -6.75 42.27
C ALA A 50 9.06 -7.29 40.91
N GLU A 51 8.10 -7.61 40.05
CA GLU A 51 8.34 -7.92 38.63
C GLU A 51 8.53 -6.65 37.80
N PHE A 52 9.09 -6.79 36.60
CA PHE A 52 9.18 -5.67 35.67
C PHE A 52 7.81 -5.30 35.10
N ALA A 53 7.61 -4.01 34.81
CA ALA A 53 6.44 -3.59 34.04
C ALA A 53 6.51 -4.19 32.61
N PRO A 54 5.40 -4.72 32.06
CA PRO A 54 5.39 -5.35 30.74
C PRO A 54 5.94 -4.42 29.65
N GLY A 55 6.85 -4.94 28.83
CA GLY A 55 7.48 -4.20 27.72
C GLY A 55 8.38 -3.02 28.14
N SER A 56 8.69 -2.85 29.43
CA SER A 56 9.56 -1.75 29.92
C SER A 56 11.01 -1.83 29.42
N ASN A 57 11.39 -2.94 28.81
CA ASN A 57 12.70 -3.15 28.18
C ASN A 57 12.67 -2.99 26.66
N LEU A 58 11.54 -2.70 26.01
CA LEU A 58 11.46 -2.64 24.54
C LEU A 58 12.07 -1.37 23.93
N ALA A 59 12.15 -0.27 24.69
CA ALA A 59 12.94 0.89 24.26
C ALA A 59 14.44 0.63 24.43
N GLY A 60 15.28 1.44 23.78
CA GLY A 60 16.73 1.26 23.82
C GLY A 60 17.27 0.10 22.96
N GLU A 61 16.38 -0.62 22.28
CA GLU A 61 16.71 -1.55 21.21
C GLU A 61 17.14 -0.79 19.95
N GLY A 62 18.07 -1.39 19.21
CA GLY A 62 18.49 -0.93 17.89
C GLY A 62 17.39 -1.09 16.84
N PHE A 63 17.34 -0.15 15.89
CA PHE A 63 16.32 -0.08 14.86
C PHE A 63 16.91 0.26 13.49
N ASP A 64 16.51 -0.46 12.44
CA ASP A 64 16.87 -0.14 11.06
C ASP A 64 15.70 0.51 10.32
N ILE A 65 15.80 1.82 10.11
CA ILE A 65 14.79 2.62 9.42
C ILE A 65 14.50 2.16 7.98
N THR A 66 15.48 1.58 7.29
CA THR A 66 15.32 1.12 5.89
C THR A 66 14.50 -0.16 5.82
N ARG A 67 14.54 -0.97 6.87
CA ARG A 67 13.80 -2.23 7.01
C ARG A 67 12.51 -2.06 7.81
N MET A 68 12.38 -0.96 8.55
CA MET A 68 11.32 -0.74 9.53
C MET A 68 11.25 -1.85 10.58
N GLU A 69 12.42 -2.37 10.97
CA GLU A 69 12.56 -3.53 11.85
C GLU A 69 13.46 -3.20 13.04
N ARG A 70 13.07 -3.71 14.22
CA ARG A 70 13.95 -3.78 15.38
C ARG A 70 15.01 -4.85 15.17
N LYS A 71 16.20 -4.65 15.73
CA LYS A 71 17.36 -5.51 15.48
C LYS A 71 17.51 -6.68 16.43
N GLY A 72 16.75 -6.73 17.52
CA GLY A 72 16.94 -7.63 18.66
C GLY A 72 18.14 -7.26 19.54
N ALA A 73 19.01 -6.34 19.08
CA ALA A 73 20.22 -5.95 19.78
C ALA A 73 20.00 -4.65 20.56
N PHE A 74 20.26 -4.70 21.86
CA PHE A 74 20.16 -3.53 22.74
C PHE A 74 21.38 -2.62 22.64
N VAL A 75 21.14 -1.34 22.41
CA VAL A 75 22.19 -0.30 22.46
C VAL A 75 22.24 0.38 23.83
N LEU A 76 21.11 0.41 24.54
CA LEU A 76 21.01 0.86 25.92
C LEU A 76 20.96 -0.33 26.88
N ASN A 77 21.45 -0.14 28.10
CA ASN A 77 21.28 -1.11 29.17
C ASN A 77 19.87 -0.93 29.77
N MET A 78 18.99 -1.89 29.45
CA MET A 78 17.61 -1.96 29.95
C MET A 78 17.46 -2.99 31.09
N ASP A 79 18.51 -3.71 31.46
CA ASP A 79 18.49 -4.71 32.53
C ASP A 79 18.78 -4.10 33.90
N GLN A 80 19.51 -2.98 33.93
CA GLN A 80 19.85 -2.32 35.19
C GLN A 80 18.63 -1.61 35.77
N TRP A 81 18.11 -2.11 36.88
CA TRP A 81 16.99 -1.52 37.64
C TRP A 81 17.38 -1.02 39.04
N LYS A 82 18.50 -1.54 39.58
CA LYS A 82 18.95 -1.29 40.96
C LYS A 82 19.87 -0.08 41.04
N ARG A 83 19.57 0.84 41.95
CA ARG A 83 20.39 1.99 42.34
C ARG A 83 21.53 1.58 43.30
N LYS A 84 22.46 2.49 43.61
CA LYS A 84 23.66 2.18 44.43
C LYS A 84 23.30 1.79 45.87
N ASP A 85 22.29 2.43 46.43
CA ASP A 85 21.63 2.19 47.72
C ASP A 85 20.69 0.97 47.70
N LYS A 86 20.66 0.20 46.61
CA LYS A 86 19.83 -1.00 46.39
C LYS A 86 18.33 -0.73 46.25
N THR A 87 17.89 0.53 46.18
CA THR A 87 16.50 0.91 45.87
C THR A 87 16.21 0.84 44.37
N CYS A 88 14.95 1.04 43.99
CA CYS A 88 14.48 1.06 42.60
C CYS A 88 13.25 1.95 42.47
N THR A 89 12.81 2.18 41.23
CA THR A 89 11.52 2.85 40.96
C THR A 89 10.42 1.80 40.80
N LEU A 90 9.35 1.92 41.58
CA LEU A 90 8.16 1.08 41.56
C LEU A 90 6.95 1.89 41.11
N CYS A 91 6.16 1.36 40.19
CA CYS A 91 4.92 1.99 39.72
C CYS A 91 3.75 1.02 39.87
N ASN A 92 2.58 1.54 40.23
CA ASN A 92 1.36 0.74 40.27
C ASN A 92 0.80 0.57 38.84
N ASN A 93 0.47 -0.66 38.46
CA ASN A 93 -0.11 -0.97 37.15
C ASN A 93 -1.62 -1.26 37.27
N PRO A 94 -2.50 -0.32 36.89
CA PRO A 94 -3.95 -0.49 37.04
C PRO A 94 -4.53 -1.59 36.13
N TYR A 95 -3.80 -2.00 35.08
CA TYR A 95 -4.25 -3.07 34.19
C TYR A 95 -3.88 -4.47 34.68
N LEU A 96 -3.11 -4.56 35.77
CA LEU A 96 -2.67 -5.82 36.40
C LEU A 96 -2.91 -5.76 37.90
N GLU A 97 -4.18 -5.55 38.29
CA GLU A 97 -4.64 -5.57 39.69
C GLU A 97 -3.88 -4.58 40.60
N ASN A 98 -3.46 -3.44 40.05
CA ASN A 98 -2.64 -2.43 40.76
C ASN A 98 -1.32 -2.95 41.32
N LYS A 99 -0.78 -4.06 40.77
CA LYS A 99 0.51 -4.62 41.18
C LYS A 99 1.63 -3.59 41.08
N LYS A 100 2.50 -3.54 42.09
CA LYS A 100 3.73 -2.73 42.07
C LYS A 100 4.78 -3.40 41.19
N GLN A 101 5.16 -2.73 40.12
CA GLN A 101 6.14 -3.23 39.16
C GLN A 101 7.34 -2.31 39.09
N LYS A 102 8.53 -2.90 38.97
CA LYS A 102 9.80 -2.18 38.86
C LYS A 102 10.10 -1.79 37.43
N LEU A 103 10.85 -0.71 37.28
CA LEU A 103 11.31 -0.20 35.99
C LEU A 103 12.83 -0.25 35.88
N PRO A 104 13.38 -0.43 34.65
CA PRO A 104 14.79 -0.17 34.39
C PRO A 104 15.16 1.28 34.74
N LEU A 105 16.40 1.53 35.17
CA LEU A 105 16.91 2.87 35.47
C LEU A 105 16.90 3.79 34.26
N SER A 106 17.01 3.21 33.06
CA SER A 106 16.96 3.96 31.80
C SER A 106 15.54 4.43 31.47
N VAL A 107 14.49 3.88 32.10
CA VAL A 107 13.10 4.25 31.85
C VAL A 107 12.67 5.41 32.74
N VAL A 108 12.09 6.42 32.12
CA VAL A 108 11.53 7.60 32.81
C VAL A 108 10.17 7.96 32.21
N ASP A 109 9.38 8.72 32.98
CA ASP A 109 8.04 9.16 32.60
C ASP A 109 7.11 8.02 32.17
N TRP A 110 7.20 6.87 32.84
CA TRP A 110 6.31 5.74 32.59
C TRP A 110 4.88 6.07 33.02
N ARG A 111 3.94 5.81 32.13
CA ARG A 111 2.51 6.07 32.30
C ARG A 111 1.72 4.86 31.81
N SER A 112 0.70 4.48 32.57
CA SER A 112 -0.36 3.60 32.13
C SER A 112 -1.55 4.46 31.68
N LYS A 113 -1.86 4.43 30.39
CA LYS A 113 -3.00 5.14 29.81
C LYS A 113 -3.58 4.26 28.72
N GLN A 114 -4.88 4.00 28.83
CA GLN A 114 -5.60 3.26 27.81
C GLN A 114 -6.07 4.23 26.73
N SER A 115 -5.64 4.01 25.49
CA SER A 115 -6.11 4.74 24.33
C SER A 115 -6.27 3.77 23.16
N CYS A 116 -7.51 3.28 22.98
CA CYS A 116 -7.86 2.41 21.87
C CYS A 116 -8.46 3.18 20.69
N SER A 117 -8.23 2.68 19.48
CA SER A 117 -8.95 3.09 18.28
C SER A 117 -10.45 2.87 18.48
N THR A 118 -11.25 3.91 18.23
CA THR A 118 -12.72 3.83 18.31
C THR A 118 -13.35 3.29 17.03
N SER A 119 -12.59 3.22 15.94
CA SER A 119 -13.00 2.70 14.64
C SER A 119 -11.80 2.18 13.86
N VAL A 120 -12.06 1.30 12.88
CA VAL A 120 -11.03 0.78 11.98
C VAL A 120 -10.51 1.91 11.10
N ALA A 121 -9.22 2.23 11.23
CA ALA A 121 -8.56 3.13 10.30
C ALA A 121 -8.38 2.41 8.96
N SER A 122 -8.66 3.10 7.86
CA SER A 122 -8.57 2.54 6.51
C SER A 122 -7.93 3.54 5.56
N LYS A 123 -6.99 3.09 4.73
CA LYS A 123 -6.31 3.89 3.70
C LYS A 123 -6.21 3.10 2.40
N LEU A 124 -6.30 3.81 1.27
CA LEU A 124 -6.06 3.26 -0.06
C LEU A 124 -4.74 3.80 -0.61
N HIS A 125 -3.94 2.91 -1.15
CA HIS A 125 -2.66 3.19 -1.79
C HIS A 125 -2.71 2.69 -3.23
N LYS A 126 -2.70 3.60 -4.21
CA LYS A 126 -2.70 3.26 -5.64
C LYS A 126 -1.31 2.85 -6.17
N SER A 127 -0.30 2.80 -5.30
CA SER A 127 1.08 2.43 -5.63
C SER A 127 1.78 1.77 -4.44
N SER A 128 2.81 0.96 -4.71
CA SER A 128 3.68 0.40 -3.66
C SER A 128 4.47 1.50 -2.94
N GLU A 129 4.81 2.58 -3.64
CA GLU A 129 5.58 3.71 -3.10
C GLU A 129 4.78 4.46 -2.04
N SER A 130 3.50 4.70 -2.32
CA SER A 130 2.56 5.33 -1.37
C SER A 130 2.39 4.48 -0.11
N LEU A 131 2.24 3.16 -0.28
CA LEU A 131 2.10 2.21 0.84
C LEU A 131 3.38 2.15 1.70
N VAL A 132 4.55 1.99 1.09
CA VAL A 132 5.82 1.93 1.82
C VAL A 132 6.11 3.24 2.53
N THR A 133 5.84 4.39 1.89
CA THR A 133 5.99 5.70 2.53
C THR A 133 5.07 5.86 3.73
N SER A 134 3.84 5.32 3.68
CA SER A 134 2.91 5.42 4.81
C SER A 134 3.32 4.58 6.02
N SER A 135 4.12 3.52 5.82
CA SER A 135 4.61 2.64 6.89
C SER A 135 5.45 3.37 7.95
N SER A 136 6.13 4.47 7.59
CA SER A 136 6.91 5.24 8.56
C SER A 136 6.07 6.08 9.52
N SER A 137 4.74 6.09 9.39
CA SER A 137 3.85 6.87 10.28
C SER A 137 3.86 6.41 11.74
N SER A 138 4.37 5.20 12.02
CA SER A 138 4.60 4.73 13.40
C SER A 138 5.79 5.42 14.09
N VAL A 139 6.65 6.11 13.32
CA VAL A 139 7.75 6.94 13.84
C VAL A 139 7.21 8.34 14.12
N GLU A 140 7.11 8.71 15.40
CA GLU A 140 6.43 9.94 15.85
C GLU A 140 7.29 11.22 15.69
N ASN A 141 8.60 11.07 15.48
CA ASN A 141 9.53 12.19 15.36
C ASN A 141 10.21 12.22 13.99
N ASN A 142 10.88 13.33 13.69
CA ASN A 142 11.72 13.41 12.50
C ASN A 142 13.03 12.62 12.72
N TRP A 143 13.04 11.36 12.32
CA TRP A 143 14.19 10.48 12.42
C TRP A 143 15.40 10.94 11.57
N GLN A 144 15.20 11.83 10.59
CA GLN A 144 16.28 12.31 9.71
C GLN A 144 17.16 13.38 10.36
N ILE A 145 16.76 13.90 11.53
CA ILE A 145 17.52 14.94 12.24
C ILE A 145 18.97 14.50 12.47
N ASN A 146 19.89 15.44 12.28
CA ASN A 146 21.34 15.27 12.46
C ASN A 146 22.00 14.23 11.54
N LEU A 147 21.32 13.78 10.48
CA LEU A 147 21.90 12.94 9.43
C LEU A 147 22.15 13.75 8.15
N ASP A 148 23.23 13.38 7.44
CA ASP A 148 23.60 13.95 6.15
C ASP A 148 22.83 13.28 5.01
N LEU A 149 21.51 13.45 4.99
CA LEU A 149 20.62 12.86 3.98
C LEU A 149 20.26 13.86 2.88
N GLN A 150 21.06 14.92 2.67
CA GLN A 150 20.79 16.06 1.77
C GLN A 150 20.14 15.64 0.44
N VAL A 151 18.81 15.67 0.41
CA VAL A 151 18.03 15.45 -0.79
C VAL A 151 17.69 16.83 -1.34
N GLY A 152 18.44 17.31 -2.32
CA GLY A 152 18.23 18.63 -2.94
C GLY A 152 16.88 18.78 -3.65
N LYS A 153 16.78 19.61 -4.70
CA LYS A 153 15.52 19.78 -5.48
C LYS A 153 14.93 18.47 -6.05
N LYS A 154 15.73 17.39 -6.11
CA LYS A 154 15.32 16.04 -6.51
C LYS A 154 14.80 15.18 -5.35
N GLY A 155 14.64 15.74 -4.15
CA GLY A 155 14.28 15.03 -2.93
C GLY A 155 12.87 14.48 -2.86
N ALA A 156 11.94 15.08 -3.58
CA ALA A 156 10.58 14.57 -3.71
C ALA A 156 10.52 13.17 -4.37
N SER A 157 11.60 12.73 -5.02
CA SER A 157 11.68 11.43 -5.66
C SER A 157 12.37 10.36 -4.81
N MET A 158 12.92 10.68 -3.63
CA MET A 158 13.68 9.68 -2.86
C MET A 158 12.88 9.10 -1.70
N MET A 159 12.80 7.78 -1.63
CA MET A 159 12.25 7.04 -0.51
C MET A 159 13.41 6.45 0.31
N LEU A 160 13.37 6.60 1.64
CA LEU A 160 14.46 6.19 2.53
C LEU A 160 14.03 5.25 3.66
N ALA A 161 12.84 5.46 4.21
CA ALA A 161 12.28 4.59 5.24
C ALA A 161 11.52 3.42 4.61
N GLY A 162 11.69 2.22 5.17
CA GLY A 162 10.93 1.03 4.79
C GLY A 162 11.19 0.46 3.40
N THR A 163 12.14 1.01 2.64
CA THR A 163 12.47 0.59 1.26
C THR A 163 12.92 -0.86 1.14
N ASN A 164 13.42 -1.46 2.22
CA ASN A 164 13.91 -2.84 2.32
C ASN A 164 13.09 -3.62 3.37
N SER A 165 11.86 -3.18 3.66
CA SER A 165 10.96 -3.86 4.60
C SER A 165 10.27 -5.04 3.93
N LYS A 166 9.76 -5.99 4.73
CA LYS A 166 8.90 -7.07 4.22
C LYS A 166 7.67 -6.55 3.47
N LEU A 167 7.13 -5.40 3.91
CA LEU A 167 6.00 -4.75 3.24
C LEU A 167 6.40 -4.19 1.87
N ALA A 168 7.62 -3.66 1.73
CA ALA A 168 8.17 -3.24 0.45
C ALA A 168 8.36 -4.44 -0.48
N ASP A 169 9.01 -5.51 -0.02
CA ASP A 169 9.21 -6.73 -0.82
C ASP A 169 7.88 -7.31 -1.31
N TYR A 170 6.89 -7.41 -0.41
CA TYR A 170 5.54 -7.86 -0.72
C TYR A 170 4.86 -6.98 -1.77
N SER A 171 4.74 -5.67 -1.51
CA SER A 171 3.96 -4.76 -2.35
C SER A 171 4.64 -4.46 -3.68
N MET A 172 5.95 -4.21 -3.68
CA MET A 172 6.72 -3.91 -4.89
C MET A 172 6.82 -5.14 -5.79
N GLY A 173 6.97 -6.34 -5.23
CA GLY A 173 6.94 -7.59 -6.01
C GLY A 173 5.65 -7.79 -6.79
N LYS A 174 4.49 -7.40 -6.23
CA LYS A 174 3.18 -7.49 -6.90
C LYS A 174 3.09 -6.49 -8.06
N THR A 175 3.46 -5.23 -7.85
CA THR A 175 3.32 -4.17 -8.87
C THR A 175 4.19 -4.40 -10.11
N LYS A 176 5.25 -5.23 -10.01
CA LYS A 176 6.04 -5.67 -11.17
C LYS A 176 5.29 -6.60 -12.11
N ASN A 177 4.39 -7.44 -11.56
CA ASN A 177 3.72 -8.48 -12.34
C ASN A 177 2.37 -8.00 -12.88
N ASP A 178 1.75 -7.01 -12.24
CA ASP A 178 0.46 -6.47 -12.68
C ASP A 178 0.18 -5.08 -12.09
N LYS A 179 -0.98 -4.51 -12.41
CA LYS A 179 -1.48 -3.27 -11.80
C LYS A 179 -2.19 -3.57 -10.48
N PHE A 180 -1.57 -3.18 -9.37
CA PHE A 180 -2.09 -3.39 -8.02
C PHE A 180 -2.30 -2.07 -7.28
N SER A 181 -3.41 -2.02 -6.54
CA SER A 181 -3.66 -1.09 -5.44
C SER A 181 -3.65 -1.86 -4.12
N PHE A 182 -3.52 -1.16 -3.00
CA PHE A 182 -3.48 -1.75 -1.68
C PHE A 182 -4.43 -1.02 -0.74
N ALA A 183 -5.29 -1.76 -0.04
CA ALA A 183 -6.12 -1.24 1.04
C ALA A 183 -5.52 -1.68 2.38
N SER A 184 -5.20 -0.73 3.26
CA SER A 184 -4.71 -1.01 4.61
C SER A 184 -5.81 -0.77 5.63
N GLN A 185 -6.13 -1.76 6.45
CA GLN A 185 -6.99 -1.64 7.62
C GLN A 185 -6.14 -1.79 8.88
N SER A 186 -6.35 -0.95 9.89
CA SER A 186 -5.60 -1.03 11.14
C SER A 186 -6.41 -0.67 12.37
N MET A 187 -6.10 -1.34 13.47
CA MET A 187 -6.59 -1.05 14.81
C MET A 187 -5.41 -1.05 15.78
N PHE A 188 -5.46 -0.18 16.79
CA PHE A 188 -4.50 -0.22 17.88
C PHE A 188 -5.17 0.08 19.22
N CYS A 189 -4.56 -0.40 20.30
CA CYS A 189 -4.82 0.09 21.65
C CYS A 189 -3.52 0.27 22.42
N GLU A 190 -3.25 1.50 22.83
CA GLU A 190 -2.17 1.87 23.75
C GLU A 190 -2.60 1.57 25.18
N TYR A 191 -1.68 1.03 25.99
CA TYR A 191 -1.83 0.84 27.43
C TYR A 191 -0.71 1.51 28.23
N TYR A 192 0.50 1.58 27.69
CA TYR A 192 1.64 2.16 28.39
C TYR A 192 2.40 3.13 27.50
N SER A 193 3.03 4.14 28.08
CA SER A 193 4.02 4.96 27.39
C SER A 193 5.16 5.31 28.32
N TYR A 194 6.36 5.42 27.75
CA TYR A 194 7.53 5.90 28.47
C TYR A 194 8.59 6.40 27.49
N ARG A 195 9.63 7.04 28.02
CA ARG A 195 10.84 7.38 27.27
C ARG A 195 12.08 6.91 28.00
N VAL A 196 13.20 6.92 27.31
CA VAL A 196 14.51 6.67 27.90
C VAL A 196 15.09 7.95 28.49
N SER A 197 15.93 7.81 29.52
CA SER A 197 16.71 8.90 30.11
C SER A 197 17.60 9.56 29.05
N GLY A 198 17.84 10.87 29.19
CA GLY A 198 18.76 11.62 28.31
C GLY A 198 20.25 11.31 28.54
N THR A 199 20.58 10.57 29.60
CA THR A 199 21.94 10.08 29.87
C THR A 199 21.93 8.57 30.10
N PRO A 200 21.45 7.77 29.13
CA PRO A 200 21.26 6.35 29.35
C PRO A 200 22.62 5.65 29.37
N LYS A 201 22.74 4.58 30.16
CA LYS A 201 23.93 3.73 30.12
C LYS A 201 23.89 2.86 28.89
N LEU A 202 24.96 2.89 28.10
CA LEU A 202 25.07 2.03 26.93
C LEU A 202 25.25 0.56 27.33
N HIS A 203 24.68 -0.32 26.52
CA HIS A 203 24.86 -1.77 26.64
C HIS A 203 26.34 -2.13 26.45
N LYS A 204 26.80 -3.19 27.12
CA LYS A 204 28.23 -3.60 27.12
C LYS A 204 28.70 -3.96 25.71
N GLU A 205 27.91 -4.76 24.99
CA GLU A 205 28.25 -5.23 23.64
C GLU A 205 28.32 -4.07 22.64
N PHE A 206 27.37 -3.12 22.71
CA PHE A 206 27.39 -1.94 21.85
C PHE A 206 28.64 -1.08 22.09
N ARG A 207 29.00 -0.83 23.36
CA ARG A 207 30.24 -0.12 23.71
C ARG A 207 31.48 -0.83 23.21
N ASN A 208 31.53 -2.15 23.31
CA ASN A 208 32.67 -2.94 22.83
C ASN A 208 32.77 -2.86 21.30
N ALA A 209 31.66 -2.98 20.58
CA ALA A 209 31.61 -2.84 19.13
C ALA A 209 32.11 -1.46 18.68
N LEU A 210 31.69 -0.38 19.36
CA LEU A 210 32.16 0.98 19.09
C LEU A 210 33.67 1.14 19.28
N LYS A 211 34.26 0.51 20.31
CA LYS A 211 35.72 0.55 20.56
C LYS A 211 36.53 -0.17 19.48
N GLN A 212 35.94 -1.14 18.80
CA GLN A 212 36.58 -1.92 17.74
C GLN A 212 36.50 -1.24 16.36
N LEU A 213 35.72 -0.16 16.24
CA LEU A 213 35.63 0.57 14.98
C LEU A 213 36.95 1.28 14.64
N PRO A 214 37.30 1.35 13.35
CA PRO A 214 38.39 2.19 12.88
C PRO A 214 38.19 3.66 13.29
N LYS A 215 39.31 4.37 13.51
CA LYS A 215 39.29 5.79 13.93
C LYS A 215 38.75 6.74 12.85
N ILE A 216 38.68 6.30 11.60
CA ILE A 216 38.24 7.08 10.44
C ILE A 216 37.26 6.23 9.63
N TYR A 217 36.15 6.84 9.21
CA TYR A 217 35.27 6.26 8.21
C TYR A 217 35.78 6.61 6.80
N SER A 218 36.15 5.58 6.03
CA SER A 218 36.70 5.69 4.67
C SER A 218 36.20 4.52 3.81
N PRO A 219 36.35 4.55 2.48
CA PRO A 219 35.94 3.44 1.61
C PRO A 219 36.49 2.08 2.06
N GLN A 220 37.77 2.01 2.44
CA GLN A 220 38.42 0.79 2.94
C GLN A 220 37.76 0.22 4.21
N PHE A 221 37.26 1.09 5.08
CA PHE A 221 36.70 0.72 6.38
C PHE A 221 35.16 0.66 6.40
N LYS A 222 34.51 1.00 5.28
CA LYS A 222 33.05 1.07 5.14
C LYS A 222 32.34 -0.13 5.74
N GLN A 223 32.78 -1.34 5.37
CA GLN A 223 32.15 -2.59 5.78
C GLN A 223 32.23 -2.85 7.30
N ARG A 224 33.23 -2.31 8.00
CA ARG A 224 33.31 -2.45 9.47
C ARG A 224 32.25 -1.61 10.18
N PHE A 225 31.96 -0.42 9.66
CA PHE A 225 30.86 0.40 10.15
C PHE A 225 29.50 -0.20 9.78
N TYR A 226 29.35 -0.71 8.56
CA TYR A 226 28.11 -1.33 8.12
C TYR A 226 27.79 -2.59 8.93
N LYS A 227 28.80 -3.40 9.29
CA LYS A 227 28.59 -4.52 10.22
C LYS A 227 28.04 -4.08 11.59
N LEU A 228 28.45 -2.92 12.11
CA LEU A 228 27.88 -2.39 13.34
C LEU A 228 26.42 -1.95 13.14
N ILE A 229 26.12 -1.28 12.02
CA ILE A 229 24.75 -0.87 11.64
C ILE A 229 23.85 -2.09 11.40
N ASP A 230 24.36 -3.14 10.77
CA ASP A 230 23.63 -4.38 10.52
C ASP A 230 23.31 -5.13 11.82
N ASN A 231 24.12 -4.97 12.86
CA ASN A 231 23.88 -5.58 14.17
C ASN A 231 22.97 -4.73 15.06
N PHE A 232 23.21 -3.42 15.13
CA PHE A 232 22.56 -2.53 16.10
C PHE A 232 21.59 -1.52 15.48
N GLY A 233 21.46 -1.50 14.15
CA GLY A 233 20.55 -0.63 13.43
C GLY A 233 21.18 0.71 13.03
N THR A 234 20.36 1.57 12.44
CA THR A 234 20.71 2.96 12.12
C THR A 234 20.33 3.91 13.24
N HIS A 235 19.31 3.53 14.01
CA HIS A 235 18.70 4.29 15.09
C HIS A 235 18.53 3.42 16.32
N TYR A 236 18.09 4.04 17.41
CA TYR A 236 17.59 3.35 18.58
C TYR A 236 16.29 3.99 19.06
N ILE A 237 15.48 3.21 19.75
CA ILE A 237 14.16 3.63 20.20
C ILE A 237 14.28 4.45 21.49
N THR A 238 13.83 5.70 21.47
CA THR A 238 13.94 6.64 22.60
C THR A 238 12.64 6.85 23.36
N LYS A 239 11.50 6.70 22.69
CA LYS A 239 10.16 6.83 23.27
C LYS A 239 9.27 5.78 22.67
N VAL A 240 8.39 5.20 23.48
CA VAL A 240 7.44 4.18 23.02
C VAL A 240 6.05 4.44 23.57
N LYS A 241 5.07 4.08 22.75
CA LYS A 241 3.71 3.75 23.16
C LYS A 241 3.54 2.25 22.97
N LEU A 242 3.21 1.56 24.04
CA LEU A 242 3.07 0.12 24.09
C LEU A 242 1.62 -0.28 24.22
N GLY A 243 1.29 -1.41 23.60
CA GLY A 243 -0.02 -2.02 23.66
C GLY A 243 -0.16 -3.05 22.56
N GLY A 244 -1.27 -3.01 21.84
CA GLY A 244 -1.57 -3.94 20.76
C GLY A 244 -1.86 -3.20 19.48
N SER A 245 -1.37 -3.68 18.35
CA SER A 245 -1.82 -3.20 17.04
C SER A 245 -1.96 -4.34 16.05
N VAL A 246 -2.93 -4.20 15.15
CA VAL A 246 -3.09 -5.06 14.00
C VAL A 246 -3.19 -4.19 12.76
N GLN A 247 -2.42 -4.52 11.74
CA GLN A 247 -2.48 -3.89 10.43
C GLN A 247 -2.54 -4.98 9.37
N SER A 248 -3.59 -4.94 8.55
CA SER A 248 -3.78 -5.84 7.40
C SER A 248 -3.76 -5.02 6.13
N VAL A 249 -2.89 -5.40 5.20
CA VAL A 249 -2.75 -4.78 3.88
C VAL A 249 -3.22 -5.76 2.83
N THR A 250 -4.39 -5.49 2.26
CA THR A 250 -5.00 -6.30 1.21
C THR A 250 -4.54 -5.80 -0.16
N SER A 251 -4.03 -6.70 -0.99
CA SER A 251 -3.66 -6.38 -2.37
C SER A 251 -4.85 -6.55 -3.31
N ILE A 252 -5.03 -5.59 -4.21
CA ILE A 252 -6.17 -5.51 -5.12
C ILE A 252 -5.63 -5.42 -6.54
N ARG A 253 -5.88 -6.47 -7.34
CA ARG A 253 -5.62 -6.44 -8.79
C ARG A 253 -6.62 -5.51 -9.44
N GLN A 254 -6.19 -4.28 -9.71
CA GLN A 254 -7.09 -3.16 -9.99
C GLN A 254 -7.97 -3.41 -11.22
N CYS A 255 -7.37 -3.87 -12.32
CA CYS A 255 -8.13 -4.10 -13.55
C CYS A 255 -8.96 -5.38 -13.49
N GLN A 256 -8.54 -6.38 -12.72
CA GLN A 256 -9.36 -7.57 -12.49
C GLN A 256 -10.59 -7.24 -11.64
N ALA A 257 -10.47 -6.40 -10.62
CA ALA A 257 -11.60 -5.91 -9.83
C ALA A 257 -12.57 -5.07 -10.70
N SER A 258 -12.03 -4.21 -11.57
CA SER A 258 -12.84 -3.43 -12.53
C SER A 258 -13.69 -4.32 -13.44
N LEU A 259 -13.14 -5.43 -13.93
CA LEU A 259 -13.88 -6.41 -14.75
C LEU A 259 -14.97 -7.16 -13.98
N GLN A 260 -14.92 -7.16 -12.65
CA GLN A 260 -15.99 -7.67 -11.77
C GLN A 260 -17.01 -6.56 -11.41
N GLY A 261 -16.88 -5.37 -11.99
CA GLY A 261 -17.76 -4.23 -11.71
C GLY A 261 -17.46 -3.55 -10.37
N LEU A 262 -16.25 -3.72 -9.84
CA LEU A 262 -15.82 -3.15 -8.55
C LEU A 262 -14.69 -2.13 -8.75
N SER A 263 -14.85 -0.96 -8.15
CA SER A 263 -13.76 0.02 -7.96
C SER A 263 -12.88 -0.36 -6.77
N VAL A 264 -11.64 0.13 -6.75
CA VAL A 264 -10.73 -0.13 -5.63
C VAL A 264 -11.19 0.59 -4.35
N GLU A 265 -11.91 1.69 -4.48
CA GLU A 265 -12.55 2.43 -3.41
C GLU A 265 -13.71 1.63 -2.78
N GLU A 266 -14.56 0.99 -3.58
CA GLU A 266 -15.62 0.08 -3.11
C GLU A 266 -15.01 -1.11 -2.35
N VAL A 267 -13.97 -1.75 -2.91
CA VAL A 267 -13.26 -2.85 -2.24
C VAL A 267 -12.68 -2.40 -0.89
N GLN A 268 -12.01 -1.24 -0.84
CA GLN A 268 -11.46 -0.68 0.41
C GLN A 268 -12.57 -0.37 1.43
N MET A 269 -13.70 0.16 1.00
CA MET A 269 -14.86 0.47 1.84
C MET A 269 -15.43 -0.80 2.46
N CYS A 270 -15.62 -1.85 1.66
CA CYS A 270 -16.20 -3.10 2.12
C CYS A 270 -15.27 -3.90 3.03
N LEU A 271 -13.96 -3.93 2.73
CA LEU A 271 -12.97 -4.46 3.66
C LEU A 271 -12.98 -3.70 5.00
N LYS A 272 -13.15 -2.37 4.99
CA LYS A 272 -13.30 -1.60 6.24
C LYS A 272 -14.57 -2.01 6.99
N ALA A 273 -15.69 -2.16 6.30
CA ALA A 273 -16.97 -2.53 6.90
C ALA A 273 -16.91 -3.93 7.54
N GLU A 274 -16.34 -4.92 6.85
CA GLU A 274 -16.13 -6.27 7.36
C GLU A 274 -15.17 -6.28 8.56
N ALA A 275 -14.05 -5.52 8.49
CA ALA A 275 -13.15 -5.39 9.64
C ALA A 275 -13.81 -4.72 10.84
N SER A 276 -14.68 -3.73 10.60
CA SER A 276 -15.48 -3.07 11.65
C SER A 276 -16.45 -4.02 12.32
N ALA A 277 -17.04 -4.97 11.59
CA ALA A 277 -17.91 -5.99 12.16
C ALA A 277 -17.14 -6.90 13.13
N THR A 278 -15.91 -7.32 12.80
CA THR A 278 -15.05 -8.12 13.68
C THR A 278 -14.78 -7.43 15.02
N VAL A 279 -14.54 -6.12 15.01
CA VAL A 279 -14.29 -5.32 16.23
C VAL A 279 -15.57 -4.77 16.88
N LYS A 280 -16.74 -5.23 16.43
CA LYS A 280 -18.08 -4.85 16.94
C LYS A 280 -18.37 -3.35 16.88
N VAL A 281 -17.86 -2.67 15.85
CA VAL A 281 -18.19 -1.27 15.54
C VAL A 281 -19.27 -1.26 14.46
N THR A 282 -20.41 -0.61 14.73
CA THR A 282 -21.60 -0.60 13.86
C THR A 282 -21.40 0.29 12.62
N VAL A 283 -21.57 -0.26 11.42
CA VAL A 283 -21.39 0.44 10.13
C VAL A 283 -22.52 0.08 9.14
N LYS A 284 -23.77 0.33 9.52
CA LYS A 284 -24.98 -0.21 8.83
C LYS A 284 -25.09 0.18 7.34
N THR A 285 -24.85 1.44 6.99
CA THR A 285 -25.08 1.94 5.61
C THR A 285 -24.08 1.36 4.62
N GLN A 286 -22.81 1.21 5.01
CA GLN A 286 -21.80 0.58 4.16
C GLN A 286 -22.06 -0.92 4.01
N THR A 287 -22.52 -1.62 5.05
CA THR A 287 -22.85 -3.06 4.96
C THR A 287 -23.93 -3.32 3.91
N GLU A 288 -24.99 -2.50 3.84
CA GLU A 288 -26.02 -2.64 2.82
C GLU A 288 -25.49 -2.44 1.39
N HIS A 289 -24.58 -1.47 1.21
CA HIS A 289 -23.93 -1.25 -0.08
C HIS A 289 -23.03 -2.43 -0.46
N CYS A 290 -22.22 -2.92 0.47
CA CYS A 290 -21.35 -4.07 0.24
C CYS A 290 -22.14 -5.34 -0.10
N ASN A 291 -23.29 -5.58 0.54
CA ASN A 291 -24.14 -6.72 0.20
C ASN A 291 -24.65 -6.62 -1.25
N LYS A 292 -24.98 -5.41 -1.73
CA LYS A 292 -25.37 -5.21 -3.14
C LYS A 292 -24.21 -5.45 -4.09
N ASP A 293 -22.99 -5.08 -3.70
CA ASP A 293 -21.81 -5.31 -4.53
C ASP A 293 -21.37 -6.78 -4.55
N ILE A 294 -21.54 -7.51 -3.44
CA ILE A 294 -21.32 -8.97 -3.38
C ILE A 294 -22.18 -9.68 -4.44
N GLU A 295 -23.43 -9.27 -4.62
CA GLU A 295 -24.32 -9.85 -5.64
C GLU A 295 -23.84 -9.62 -7.08
N LYS A 296 -22.98 -8.62 -7.33
CA LYS A 296 -22.37 -8.38 -8.63
C LYS A 296 -21.18 -9.33 -8.90
N THR A 297 -20.60 -9.90 -7.86
CA THR A 297 -19.41 -10.78 -7.99
C THR A 297 -19.81 -12.21 -8.36
N GLU A 298 -18.95 -12.90 -9.12
CA GLU A 298 -19.20 -14.28 -9.55
C GLU A 298 -19.29 -15.26 -8.36
N SER A 299 -18.48 -15.05 -7.30
CA SER A 299 -18.42 -15.95 -6.14
C SER A 299 -19.49 -15.69 -5.08
N LYS A 300 -20.13 -14.51 -5.10
CA LYS A 300 -21.08 -14.04 -4.07
C LYS A 300 -20.58 -14.21 -2.62
N SER A 301 -19.27 -14.15 -2.44
CA SER A 301 -18.60 -14.30 -1.14
C SER A 301 -18.28 -12.93 -0.53
N ALA A 302 -18.06 -12.89 0.78
CA ALA A 302 -17.51 -11.71 1.46
C ALA A 302 -16.26 -11.16 0.75
N PHE A 303 -16.08 -9.84 0.76
CA PHE A 303 -14.92 -9.18 0.16
C PHE A 303 -13.62 -9.68 0.77
N SER A 304 -13.61 -9.97 2.06
CA SER A 304 -12.43 -10.51 2.73
C SER A 304 -12.04 -11.90 2.23
N SER A 305 -13.00 -12.68 1.74
CA SER A 305 -12.74 -13.98 1.11
C SER A 305 -12.29 -13.84 -0.34
N LEU A 306 -12.91 -12.91 -1.09
CA LEU A 306 -12.58 -12.65 -2.49
C LEU A 306 -11.18 -12.00 -2.65
N PHE A 307 -10.82 -11.07 -1.76
CA PHE A 307 -9.55 -10.34 -1.75
C PHE A 307 -8.65 -10.80 -0.61
N ASN A 308 -8.28 -12.08 -0.57
CA ASN A 308 -7.58 -12.70 0.55
C ASN A 308 -6.03 -12.62 0.51
N ASP A 309 -5.47 -12.03 -0.54
CA ASP A 309 -4.02 -11.82 -0.69
C ASP A 309 -3.57 -10.65 0.20
N ARG A 310 -3.18 -10.99 1.43
CA ARG A 310 -2.90 -10.04 2.52
C ARG A 310 -1.50 -10.17 3.09
N PHE A 311 -0.96 -9.01 3.47
CA PHE A 311 0.14 -8.91 4.42
C PHE A 311 -0.41 -8.39 5.75
N THR A 312 -0.37 -9.21 6.80
CA THR A 312 -0.88 -8.85 8.14
C THR A 312 0.27 -8.81 9.14
N GLU A 313 0.36 -7.74 9.91
CA GLU A 313 1.28 -7.58 11.04
C GLU A 313 0.45 -7.38 12.32
N ILE A 314 0.68 -8.23 13.32
CA ILE A 314 0.05 -8.17 14.64
C ILE A 314 1.16 -7.94 15.67
N LYS A 315 1.02 -6.91 16.50
CA LYS A 315 1.95 -6.52 17.56
C LYS A 315 1.24 -6.56 18.89
N GLY A 316 1.90 -7.14 19.89
CA GLY A 316 1.35 -7.31 21.24
C GLY A 316 0.21 -8.32 21.28
N GLY A 317 -0.15 -8.75 22.49
CA GLY A 317 -1.15 -9.79 22.75
C GLY A 317 -0.76 -11.17 22.21
N HIS A 318 -1.64 -12.15 22.42
CA HIS A 318 -1.53 -13.50 21.90
C HIS A 318 -2.74 -13.83 21.03
N THR A 319 -2.48 -14.42 19.88
CA THR A 319 -3.52 -14.92 18.97
C THR A 319 -2.94 -16.02 18.09
N THR A 320 -3.77 -17.00 17.74
CA THR A 320 -3.47 -18.00 16.70
C THR A 320 -4.15 -17.68 15.37
N GLU A 321 -4.99 -16.64 15.34
CA GLU A 321 -5.71 -16.20 14.15
C GLU A 321 -4.84 -15.22 13.34
N PRO A 322 -4.32 -15.61 12.16
CA PRO A 322 -3.46 -14.76 11.34
C PRO A 322 -4.22 -13.61 10.66
N ASP A 323 -5.53 -13.73 10.46
CA ASP A 323 -6.36 -12.71 9.80
C ASP A 323 -7.31 -12.04 10.80
N LEU A 324 -6.74 -11.56 11.90
CA LEU A 324 -7.46 -11.11 13.10
C LEU A 324 -8.51 -10.02 12.83
N LEU A 325 -8.32 -9.15 11.85
CA LEU A 325 -9.32 -8.13 11.48
C LEU A 325 -10.48 -8.69 10.66
N PHE A 326 -10.33 -9.85 10.02
CA PHE A 326 -11.32 -10.46 9.15
C PHE A 326 -11.75 -11.84 9.67
N SER A 327 -11.69 -12.03 10.98
CA SER A 327 -12.00 -13.30 11.63
C SER A 327 -13.46 -13.45 12.04
N ALA A 328 -14.33 -12.46 11.81
CA ALA A 328 -15.71 -12.46 12.30
C ALA A 328 -16.47 -13.76 12.01
N ASP A 329 -16.31 -14.34 10.82
CA ASP A 329 -17.02 -15.56 10.40
C ASP A 329 -16.32 -16.85 10.86
N LYS A 330 -15.00 -16.80 11.08
CA LYS A 330 -14.18 -17.98 11.43
C LYS A 330 -14.01 -18.13 12.94
N ASN A 331 -13.69 -17.03 13.60
CA ASN A 331 -13.47 -16.92 15.03
C ASN A 331 -13.89 -15.52 15.54
N PRO A 332 -15.19 -15.35 15.88
CA PRO A 332 -15.74 -14.07 16.31
C PRO A 332 -15.19 -13.53 17.65
N SER A 333 -14.58 -14.39 18.49
CA SER A 333 -14.00 -13.99 19.77
C SER A 333 -12.52 -13.62 19.68
N ALA A 334 -11.82 -14.02 18.61
CA ALA A 334 -10.36 -13.86 18.45
C ALA A 334 -9.87 -12.44 18.77
N TYR A 335 -10.48 -11.40 18.19
CA TYR A 335 -10.05 -10.02 18.43
C TYR A 335 -10.19 -9.61 19.91
N LYS A 336 -11.29 -10.00 20.56
CA LYS A 336 -11.52 -9.68 21.98
C LYS A 336 -10.54 -10.44 22.88
N GLU A 337 -10.31 -11.72 22.59
CA GLU A 337 -9.36 -12.55 23.32
C GLU A 337 -7.93 -11.99 23.19
N TRP A 338 -7.51 -11.67 21.97
CA TRP A 338 -6.25 -10.98 21.72
C TRP A 338 -6.14 -9.69 22.53
N LEU A 339 -7.13 -8.79 22.44
CA LEU A 339 -7.12 -7.49 23.13
C LEU A 339 -7.01 -7.65 24.66
N ASN A 340 -7.67 -8.65 25.24
CA ASN A 340 -7.60 -8.92 26.68
C ASN A 340 -6.19 -9.33 27.15
N THR A 341 -5.36 -9.89 26.27
CA THR A 341 -3.99 -10.30 26.61
C THR A 341 -2.95 -9.19 26.42
N VAL A 342 -3.33 -8.09 25.75
CA VAL A 342 -2.43 -6.99 25.41
C VAL A 342 -1.78 -6.32 26.64
N PRO A 343 -2.48 -6.03 27.75
CA PRO A 343 -1.84 -5.39 28.90
C PRO A 343 -0.69 -6.21 29.50
N GLN A 344 -0.82 -7.55 29.49
CA GLN A 344 0.21 -8.46 29.99
C GLN A 344 1.33 -8.68 28.97
N ASN A 345 1.03 -8.60 27.68
CA ASN A 345 1.97 -8.87 26.58
C ASN A 345 2.00 -7.71 25.57
N PRO A 346 2.32 -6.47 25.98
CA PRO A 346 2.28 -5.35 25.07
C PRO A 346 3.51 -5.34 24.17
N ASP A 347 3.36 -4.80 22.96
CA ASP A 347 4.48 -4.47 22.07
C ASP A 347 4.35 -3.02 21.58
N ILE A 348 5.34 -2.54 20.83
CA ILE A 348 5.43 -1.15 20.40
C ILE A 348 4.39 -0.87 19.30
N VAL A 349 3.48 0.05 19.59
CA VAL A 349 2.47 0.58 18.65
C VAL A 349 3.05 1.75 17.85
N SER A 350 3.69 2.69 18.54
CA SER A 350 4.41 3.82 17.92
C SER A 350 5.61 4.20 18.77
N TYR A 351 6.58 4.88 18.16
CA TYR A 351 7.88 5.12 18.76
C TYR A 351 8.57 6.36 18.22
N SER A 352 9.54 6.86 18.96
CA SER A 352 10.50 7.86 18.50
C SER A 352 11.89 7.25 18.36
N LEU A 353 12.63 7.72 17.37
CA LEU A 353 13.95 7.23 17.00
C LEU A 353 15.00 8.32 17.11
N GLU A 354 16.18 7.99 17.61
CA GLU A 354 17.37 8.81 17.45
C GLU A 354 18.47 8.00 16.76
N SER A 355 19.30 8.66 15.96
CA SER A 355 20.39 7.98 15.27
C SER A 355 21.43 7.47 16.26
N LEU A 356 22.04 6.31 16.01
CA LEU A 356 23.02 5.72 16.94
C LEU A 356 24.20 6.63 17.27
N HIS A 357 24.56 7.55 16.36
CA HIS A 357 25.65 8.49 16.60
C HIS A 357 25.34 9.50 17.71
N GLU A 358 24.07 9.73 18.04
CA GLU A 358 23.63 10.63 19.12
C GLU A 358 24.06 10.13 20.50
N LEU A 359 24.25 8.82 20.66
CA LEU A 359 24.75 8.19 21.90
C LEU A 359 26.25 8.43 22.16
N LEU A 360 26.96 9.03 21.21
CA LEU A 360 28.39 9.29 21.29
C LEU A 360 28.68 10.72 21.74
N PRO A 361 29.80 10.97 22.46
CA PRO A 361 30.17 12.32 22.87
C PRO A 361 30.26 13.29 21.69
N VAL A 362 29.72 14.51 21.85
CA VAL A 362 29.56 15.52 20.78
C VAL A 362 30.88 15.81 20.05
N ASN A 363 31.99 15.92 20.79
CA ASN A 363 33.30 16.26 20.24
C ASN A 363 34.15 15.04 19.82
N SER A 364 33.56 13.85 19.74
CA SER A 364 34.29 12.62 19.37
C SER A 364 34.37 12.44 17.85
N PRO A 365 35.56 12.16 17.27
CA PRO A 365 35.69 11.77 15.86
C PRO A 365 34.82 10.57 15.48
N VAL A 366 34.61 9.63 16.42
CA VAL A 366 33.77 8.43 16.22
C VAL A 366 32.31 8.84 15.95
N ARG A 367 31.82 9.91 16.58
CA ARG A 367 30.47 10.44 16.35
C ARG A 367 30.29 10.89 14.90
N LYS A 368 31.22 11.70 14.39
CA LYS A 368 31.20 12.18 13.00
C LYS A 368 31.27 11.03 12.00
N ASN A 369 32.19 10.09 12.22
CA ASN A 369 32.32 8.90 11.38
C ASN A 369 31.06 8.04 11.37
N MET A 370 30.44 7.82 12.54
CA MET A 370 29.22 7.04 12.65
C MET A 370 28.04 7.73 11.97
N ARG A 371 27.92 9.07 12.11
CA ARG A 371 26.92 9.87 11.38
C ARG A 371 27.04 9.66 9.87
N SER A 372 28.23 9.85 9.29
CA SER A 372 28.46 9.64 7.86
C SER A 372 28.17 8.21 7.41
N ALA A 373 28.59 7.20 8.21
CA ALA A 373 28.33 5.80 7.89
C ALA A 373 26.82 5.47 7.88
N ILE A 374 26.06 5.98 8.85
CA ILE A 374 24.60 5.80 8.91
C ILE A 374 23.93 6.49 7.72
N SER A 375 24.33 7.73 7.41
CA SER A 375 23.81 8.45 6.24
C SER A 375 24.07 7.69 4.95
N HIS A 376 25.29 7.20 4.72
CA HIS A 376 25.63 6.41 3.54
C HIS A 376 24.81 5.10 3.48
N TYR A 377 24.69 4.39 4.59
CA TYR A 377 23.91 3.15 4.65
C TYR A 377 22.44 3.36 4.25
N ILE A 378 21.81 4.43 4.76
CA ILE A 378 20.42 4.78 4.46
C ILE A 378 20.27 5.19 2.99
N LEU A 379 21.19 6.02 2.48
CA LEU A 379 21.16 6.47 1.08
C LEU A 379 21.35 5.31 0.09
N GLU A 380 22.26 4.38 0.37
CA GLU A 380 22.49 3.19 -0.49
C GLU A 380 21.28 2.26 -0.54
N LYS A 381 20.52 2.18 0.54
CA LYS A 381 19.26 1.42 0.63
C LYS A 381 18.04 2.22 0.21
N GLY A 382 18.22 3.49 -0.12
CA GLY A 382 17.18 4.35 -0.65
C GLY A 382 16.69 3.89 -2.01
N LEU A 383 15.47 4.29 -2.35
CA LEU A 383 14.89 4.08 -3.66
C LEU A 383 14.58 5.41 -4.32
N TRP A 384 14.79 5.46 -5.63
CA TRP A 384 14.42 6.58 -6.46
C TRP A 384 13.11 6.30 -7.17
N LYS A 385 12.08 7.07 -6.83
CA LYS A 385 10.78 7.10 -7.48
C LYS A 385 10.94 7.73 -8.86
N ASN A 386 10.90 6.87 -9.86
CA ASN A 386 11.01 7.20 -11.26
C ASN A 386 9.68 6.88 -11.96
N CYS A 387 8.72 7.79 -11.82
CA CYS A 387 7.43 7.71 -12.51
C CYS A 387 7.54 8.05 -14.01
N SER A 388 8.71 8.01 -14.64
CA SER A 388 8.95 8.69 -15.93
C SER A 388 8.31 8.00 -17.15
N GLU A 389 7.92 6.73 -17.05
CA GLU A 389 7.23 6.06 -18.15
C GLU A 389 5.96 6.81 -18.55
N ARG A 390 5.74 6.99 -19.86
CA ARG A 390 4.49 7.58 -20.34
C ARG A 390 3.34 6.61 -20.02
N CYS A 391 2.20 7.16 -19.62
CA CYS A 391 0.99 6.38 -19.52
C CYS A 391 0.67 5.81 -20.91
N GLN A 392 0.62 4.48 -21.05
CA GLN A 392 0.29 3.83 -22.33
C GLN A 392 -1.14 4.17 -22.76
N ALA A 393 -2.04 4.29 -21.78
CA ALA A 393 -3.36 4.89 -21.91
C ALA A 393 -3.51 5.93 -20.79
N GLY A 394 -4.02 7.11 -21.12
CA GLY A 394 -4.27 8.18 -20.16
C GLY A 394 -3.15 9.20 -19.98
N ILE A 395 -3.32 10.07 -18.99
CA ILE A 395 -2.43 11.19 -18.65
C ILE A 395 -2.01 11.03 -17.18
N LYS A 396 -0.80 11.48 -16.83
CA LYS A 396 -0.41 11.61 -15.42
C LYS A 396 -1.09 12.85 -14.84
N SER A 397 -2.00 12.66 -13.91
CA SER A 397 -2.82 13.77 -13.40
C SER A 397 -3.11 13.71 -11.91
N ASP A 398 -2.69 12.65 -11.20
CA ASP A 398 -2.89 12.59 -9.75
C ASP A 398 -1.90 13.52 -9.04
N SER A 399 -2.41 14.59 -8.41
CA SER A 399 -1.62 15.59 -7.68
C SER A 399 -1.00 15.05 -6.38
N ARG A 400 -1.46 13.91 -5.87
CA ARG A 400 -0.96 13.24 -4.66
C ARG A 400 0.02 12.12 -4.99
N ASP A 401 -0.11 11.48 -6.16
CA ASP A 401 0.84 10.48 -6.64
C ASP A 401 1.08 10.54 -8.16
N HIS A 402 2.14 11.24 -8.58
CA HIS A 402 2.53 11.41 -9.99
C HIS A 402 2.82 10.11 -10.76
N CYS A 403 2.87 8.95 -10.09
CA CYS A 403 3.03 7.65 -10.73
C CYS A 403 1.70 7.02 -11.19
N VAL A 404 0.55 7.57 -10.80
CA VAL A 404 -0.77 7.05 -11.16
C VAL A 404 -1.23 7.66 -12.50
N CYS A 405 -1.52 6.78 -13.46
CA CYS A 405 -2.14 7.15 -14.73
C CYS A 405 -3.66 7.24 -14.58
N GLN A 406 -4.25 8.32 -15.07
CA GLN A 406 -5.70 8.47 -15.16
C GLN A 406 -6.15 8.57 -16.61
N CYS A 407 -7.27 7.91 -16.92
CA CYS A 407 -7.86 7.90 -18.24
C CYS A 407 -9.15 8.74 -18.23
N HIS A 408 -9.35 9.50 -19.29
CA HIS A 408 -10.52 10.33 -19.49
C HIS A 408 -11.01 10.17 -20.92
N ASN A 409 -12.33 10.28 -21.11
CA ASN A 409 -12.98 10.33 -22.43
C ASN A 409 -12.75 9.10 -23.32
N ASP A 410 -12.53 7.91 -22.74
CA ASP A 410 -12.50 6.64 -23.47
C ASP A 410 -13.51 5.66 -22.84
N PRO A 411 -14.60 5.28 -23.54
CA PRO A 411 -15.62 4.40 -22.98
C PRO A 411 -15.14 2.95 -22.76
N ALA A 412 -14.01 2.54 -23.35
CA ALA A 412 -13.42 1.23 -23.10
C ALA A 412 -12.80 1.10 -21.71
N VAL A 413 -12.38 2.21 -21.08
CA VAL A 413 -11.67 2.19 -19.80
C VAL A 413 -12.25 3.17 -18.78
N ASN A 414 -12.12 2.83 -17.50
CA ASN A 414 -12.49 3.70 -16.40
C ASN A 414 -11.39 4.75 -16.11
N GLN A 415 -11.61 5.59 -15.09
CA GLN A 415 -10.64 6.63 -14.69
C GLN A 415 -9.27 6.06 -14.28
N ASP A 416 -9.25 4.83 -13.79
CA ASP A 416 -8.04 4.11 -13.43
C ASP A 416 -7.41 3.37 -14.64
N CYS A 417 -7.79 3.69 -15.88
CA CYS A 417 -7.27 3.06 -17.10
C CYS A 417 -7.44 1.52 -17.14
N CYS A 418 -8.45 1.00 -16.46
CA CYS A 418 -8.82 -0.41 -16.51
C CYS A 418 -10.09 -0.58 -17.34
N PRO A 419 -10.29 -1.73 -18.01
CA PRO A 419 -11.47 -1.92 -18.83
C PRO A 419 -12.76 -1.80 -18.02
N THR A 420 -13.78 -1.20 -18.63
CA THR A 420 -15.11 -1.08 -18.02
C THR A 420 -15.88 -2.41 -18.03
N ARG A 421 -15.57 -3.30 -18.98
CA ARG A 421 -16.15 -4.64 -19.11
C ARG A 421 -15.26 -5.53 -19.98
N LYS A 422 -15.49 -6.85 -19.93
CA LYS A 422 -14.88 -7.82 -20.87
C LYS A 422 -15.38 -7.54 -22.30
N GLY A 423 -14.57 -7.83 -23.31
CA GLY A 423 -14.96 -7.65 -24.72
C GLY A 423 -14.66 -6.27 -25.32
N MET A 424 -14.25 -5.28 -24.51
CA MET A 424 -13.95 -3.94 -25.02
C MET A 424 -12.70 -3.95 -25.92
N ALA A 425 -12.84 -3.40 -27.13
CA ALA A 425 -11.76 -3.27 -28.11
C ALA A 425 -11.97 -2.02 -28.99
N ARG A 426 -10.89 -1.41 -29.48
CA ARG A 426 -10.96 -0.45 -30.59
C ARG A 426 -10.96 -1.20 -31.91
N VAL A 427 -11.90 -0.88 -32.79
CA VAL A 427 -12.08 -1.55 -34.08
C VAL A 427 -11.92 -0.55 -35.22
N ILE A 428 -10.95 -0.81 -36.10
CA ILE A 428 -10.74 -0.03 -37.32
C ILE A 428 -10.87 -0.97 -38.52
N ILE A 429 -11.79 -0.65 -39.42
CA ILE A 429 -12.06 -1.42 -40.63
C ILE A 429 -11.51 -0.62 -41.80
N THR A 430 -10.68 -1.22 -42.65
CA THR A 430 -10.19 -0.57 -43.87
C THR A 430 -10.66 -1.33 -45.10
N VAL A 431 -11.47 -0.66 -45.92
CA VAL A 431 -11.82 -1.12 -47.27
C VAL A 431 -10.69 -0.70 -48.20
N GLN A 432 -9.88 -1.66 -48.65
CA GLN A 432 -8.65 -1.35 -49.38
C GLN A 432 -8.94 -1.11 -50.87
N ARG A 433 -9.37 -2.16 -51.56
CA ARG A 433 -9.58 -2.19 -53.01
C ARG A 433 -10.47 -3.36 -53.41
N ALA A 434 -10.97 -3.35 -54.63
CA ALA A 434 -11.53 -4.53 -55.27
C ALA A 434 -10.76 -4.89 -56.53
N SER A 435 -11.02 -6.08 -57.08
CA SER A 435 -10.46 -6.51 -58.37
C SER A 435 -11.47 -7.31 -59.16
N ALA A 436 -11.44 -7.10 -60.48
CA ALA A 436 -12.29 -7.80 -61.43
C ALA A 436 -13.79 -7.69 -61.08
N LEU A 437 -14.22 -6.50 -60.62
CA LEU A 437 -15.64 -6.20 -60.49
C LEU A 437 -16.31 -6.21 -61.87
N TRP A 438 -17.59 -6.56 -61.91
CA TRP A 438 -18.39 -6.55 -63.14
C TRP A 438 -19.88 -6.42 -62.80
N GLY A 439 -20.47 -5.27 -63.05
CA GLY A 439 -21.91 -5.00 -62.96
C GLY A 439 -22.45 -4.44 -64.28
N ASP A 440 -21.73 -3.49 -64.88
CA ASP A 440 -22.07 -2.95 -66.19
C ASP A 440 -21.85 -3.92 -67.38
N HIS A 441 -22.76 -3.88 -68.35
CA HIS A 441 -22.65 -4.67 -69.59
C HIS A 441 -21.85 -3.97 -70.70
N THR A 442 -21.73 -2.65 -70.67
CA THR A 442 -21.13 -1.84 -71.75
C THR A 442 -19.95 -0.98 -71.31
N THR A 443 -19.85 -0.70 -70.01
CA THR A 443 -18.82 0.13 -69.36
C THR A 443 -18.11 -0.68 -68.28
N GLU A 444 -17.05 -0.14 -67.68
CA GLU A 444 -16.50 -0.71 -66.45
C GLU A 444 -17.36 -0.28 -65.26
N THR A 445 -17.35 -1.07 -64.18
CA THR A 445 -18.17 -0.85 -62.98
C THR A 445 -17.93 0.50 -62.28
N ASP A 446 -19.02 1.10 -61.79
CA ASP A 446 -19.10 2.27 -60.93
C ASP A 446 -19.18 1.85 -59.44
N GLY A 447 -18.09 1.28 -58.93
CA GLY A 447 -18.08 0.56 -57.65
C GLY A 447 -18.09 1.43 -56.39
N TYR A 448 -18.90 1.04 -55.40
CA TYR A 448 -18.81 1.53 -54.02
C TYR A 448 -19.11 0.45 -52.97
N VAL A 449 -18.72 0.68 -51.71
CA VAL A 449 -18.86 -0.29 -50.61
C VAL A 449 -19.66 0.31 -49.46
N LYS A 450 -20.63 -0.45 -48.95
CA LYS A 450 -21.32 -0.18 -47.68
C LYS A 450 -20.72 -1.10 -46.60
N VAL A 451 -20.28 -0.51 -45.49
CA VAL A 451 -19.75 -1.22 -44.33
C VAL A 451 -20.80 -1.21 -43.23
N PHE A 452 -21.18 -2.39 -42.75
CA PHE A 452 -22.11 -2.57 -41.64
C PHE A 452 -21.39 -3.21 -40.45
N TYR A 453 -21.77 -2.80 -39.24
CA TYR A 453 -21.35 -3.42 -37.99
C TYR A 453 -22.58 -3.79 -37.18
N ASN A 454 -22.70 -5.07 -36.81
CA ASN A 454 -23.87 -5.61 -36.11
C ASN A 454 -25.23 -5.18 -36.72
N GLY A 455 -25.31 -5.17 -38.05
CA GLY A 455 -26.52 -4.85 -38.80
C GLY A 455 -26.79 -3.35 -39.02
N VAL A 456 -25.99 -2.45 -38.44
CA VAL A 456 -26.11 -1.00 -38.64
C VAL A 456 -25.06 -0.53 -39.64
N MET A 457 -25.47 0.26 -40.64
CA MET A 457 -24.54 0.84 -41.62
C MET A 457 -23.62 1.85 -40.92
N ALA A 458 -22.33 1.55 -40.87
CA ALA A 458 -21.33 2.39 -40.24
C ALA A 458 -20.85 3.48 -41.19
N GLN A 459 -20.56 3.12 -42.45
CA GLN A 459 -20.08 4.05 -43.46
C GLN A 459 -20.28 3.52 -44.88
N ARG A 460 -20.46 4.43 -45.83
CA ARG A 460 -20.43 4.18 -47.28
C ARG A 460 -19.20 4.84 -47.88
N SER A 461 -18.52 4.18 -48.79
CA SER A 461 -17.41 4.78 -49.56
C SER A 461 -17.92 5.78 -50.59
N ILE A 462 -16.98 6.55 -51.15
CA ILE A 462 -17.22 7.23 -52.43
C ILE A 462 -17.41 6.18 -53.53
N VAL A 463 -18.06 6.60 -54.61
CA VAL A 463 -18.15 5.81 -55.85
C VAL A 463 -16.89 6.09 -56.67
N ILE A 464 -16.31 5.04 -57.23
CA ILE A 464 -15.22 5.14 -58.21
C ILE A 464 -15.79 4.69 -59.54
N HIS A 465 -15.99 5.66 -60.43
CA HIS A 465 -16.64 5.42 -61.72
C HIS A 465 -15.70 4.75 -62.73
N ASN A 466 -16.27 3.89 -63.58
CA ASN A 466 -15.68 3.27 -64.75
C ASN A 466 -14.33 2.61 -64.44
N ASN A 467 -14.31 1.75 -63.43
CA ASN A 467 -13.10 1.08 -62.97
C ASN A 467 -13.38 -0.31 -62.35
N ASN A 468 -12.95 -1.38 -63.04
CA ASN A 468 -13.08 -2.76 -62.54
C ASN A 468 -12.08 -3.15 -61.43
N TYR A 469 -11.13 -2.27 -61.11
CA TYR A 469 -10.09 -2.43 -60.07
C TYR A 469 -10.04 -1.19 -59.15
N PRO A 470 -11.14 -0.84 -58.46
CA PRO A 470 -11.22 0.38 -57.68
C PRO A 470 -10.38 0.28 -56.39
N HIS A 471 -9.76 1.39 -55.99
CA HIS A 471 -8.99 1.51 -54.75
C HIS A 471 -9.57 2.63 -53.87
N TRP A 472 -10.36 2.27 -52.85
CA TRP A 472 -10.98 3.26 -51.96
C TRP A 472 -10.06 3.72 -50.84
N ALA A 473 -9.20 2.83 -50.31
CA ALA A 473 -8.36 3.08 -49.14
C ALA A 473 -9.12 3.75 -47.96
N MET A 474 -10.39 3.39 -47.77
CA MET A 474 -11.29 3.99 -46.79
C MET A 474 -11.13 3.30 -45.44
N ALA A 475 -10.71 4.06 -44.42
CA ALA A 475 -10.70 3.61 -43.03
C ALA A 475 -11.97 4.07 -42.29
N VAL A 476 -12.64 3.14 -41.64
CA VAL A 476 -13.82 3.31 -40.78
C VAL A 476 -13.39 2.99 -39.36
N ASP A 477 -13.17 4.01 -38.54
CA ASP A 477 -12.84 3.85 -37.12
C ASP A 477 -14.14 3.80 -36.31
N LEU A 478 -14.53 2.61 -35.86
CA LEU A 478 -15.71 2.42 -35.03
C LEU A 478 -15.47 2.88 -33.58
N GLY A 479 -14.26 3.29 -33.22
CA GLY A 479 -13.88 3.58 -31.85
C GLY A 479 -13.96 2.33 -30.96
N SER A 480 -14.31 2.53 -29.70
CA SER A 480 -14.39 1.47 -28.68
C SER A 480 -15.72 0.71 -28.79
N GLN A 481 -15.64 -0.59 -29.06
CA GLN A 481 -16.74 -1.52 -29.28
C GLN A 481 -16.70 -2.70 -28.31
N ASP A 482 -17.86 -3.30 -28.04
CA ASP A 482 -18.01 -4.49 -27.20
C ASP A 482 -18.20 -5.75 -28.04
N LEU A 483 -17.11 -6.51 -28.21
CA LEU A 483 -17.08 -7.74 -29.01
C LEU A 483 -17.84 -8.91 -28.38
N SER A 484 -18.26 -8.81 -27.12
CA SER A 484 -19.12 -9.81 -26.47
C SER A 484 -20.56 -9.73 -26.97
N SER A 485 -21.00 -8.53 -27.35
CA SER A 485 -22.38 -8.24 -27.79
C SER A 485 -22.58 -8.41 -29.31
N GLY A 486 -21.50 -8.42 -30.08
CA GLY A 486 -21.51 -8.67 -31.52
C GLY A 486 -20.16 -8.36 -32.14
N HIS A 487 -19.75 -9.19 -33.09
CA HIS A 487 -18.42 -9.16 -33.69
C HIS A 487 -18.47 -9.40 -35.21
N LYS A 488 -19.60 -9.11 -35.85
CA LYS A 488 -19.77 -9.32 -37.29
C LYS A 488 -19.68 -7.99 -38.03
N VAL A 489 -18.80 -7.96 -39.03
CA VAL A 489 -18.74 -6.89 -40.03
C VAL A 489 -19.36 -7.45 -41.29
N ARG A 490 -20.19 -6.66 -41.97
CA ARG A 490 -20.71 -7.00 -43.28
C ARG A 490 -20.28 -5.95 -44.29
N PHE A 491 -19.69 -6.41 -45.39
CA PHE A 491 -19.41 -5.60 -46.56
C PHE A 491 -20.45 -5.90 -47.63
N GLU A 492 -20.99 -4.87 -48.25
CA GLU A 492 -21.78 -4.98 -49.47
C GLU A 492 -21.12 -4.12 -50.54
N VAL A 493 -20.81 -4.72 -51.69
CA VAL A 493 -20.20 -4.05 -52.84
C VAL A 493 -21.29 -3.84 -53.88
N TRP A 494 -21.44 -2.60 -54.33
CA TRP A 494 -22.51 -2.17 -55.21
C TRP A 494 -21.95 -1.49 -56.46
N ASP A 495 -22.65 -1.63 -57.58
CA ASP A 495 -22.49 -0.84 -58.80
C ASP A 495 -23.52 0.29 -58.82
N GLN A 496 -23.12 1.48 -59.28
CA GLN A 496 -23.99 2.66 -59.28
C GLN A 496 -24.43 3.01 -60.70
N ASP A 497 -25.70 2.75 -61.01
CA ASP A 497 -26.24 3.05 -62.34
C ASP A 497 -26.85 4.46 -62.40
N ASN A 498 -27.99 4.66 -61.73
CA ASN A 498 -28.81 5.87 -61.85
C ASN A 498 -29.33 6.38 -60.50
N ASN A 499 -28.76 5.95 -59.37
CA ASN A 499 -29.16 6.24 -57.97
C ASN A 499 -30.47 5.61 -57.47
N TRP A 500 -31.26 4.95 -58.31
CA TRP A 500 -32.55 4.33 -57.95
C TRP A 500 -32.57 2.80 -58.12
N ASP A 501 -31.55 2.26 -58.80
CA ASP A 501 -31.42 0.85 -59.16
C ASP A 501 -29.93 0.51 -59.18
N ASP A 502 -29.30 0.55 -58.00
CA ASP A 502 -27.89 0.18 -57.84
C ASP A 502 -27.81 -1.35 -57.68
N ASP A 503 -26.89 -2.02 -58.39
CA ASP A 503 -26.77 -3.48 -58.38
C ASP A 503 -25.84 -4.00 -57.28
N LEU A 504 -26.27 -5.02 -56.53
CA LEU A 504 -25.43 -5.67 -55.52
C LEU A 504 -24.48 -6.69 -56.17
N LEU A 505 -23.20 -6.34 -56.29
CA LEU A 505 -22.15 -7.19 -56.88
C LEU A 505 -21.71 -8.33 -55.96
N GLY A 506 -21.94 -8.18 -54.65
CA GLY A 506 -21.73 -9.23 -53.67
C GLY A 506 -21.67 -8.72 -52.24
N LEU A 507 -21.69 -9.66 -51.30
CA LEU A 507 -21.57 -9.39 -49.88
C LEU A 507 -20.67 -10.41 -49.19
N CYS A 508 -20.11 -10.04 -48.04
CA CYS A 508 -19.43 -10.96 -47.14
C CYS A 508 -19.53 -10.51 -45.68
N GLU A 509 -19.45 -11.46 -44.75
CA GLU A 509 -19.65 -11.22 -43.31
C GLU A 509 -18.48 -11.72 -42.46
N PRO A 510 -17.29 -11.09 -42.53
CA PRO A 510 -16.18 -11.48 -41.68
C PRO A 510 -16.46 -11.24 -40.19
N VAL A 511 -15.85 -12.09 -39.37
CA VAL A 511 -15.89 -12.00 -37.90
C VAL A 511 -14.65 -11.27 -37.39
N LEU A 512 -14.87 -10.28 -36.53
CA LEU A 512 -13.82 -9.57 -35.82
C LEU A 512 -13.12 -10.51 -34.85
N SER A 513 -11.79 -10.55 -34.94
CA SER A 513 -10.92 -11.19 -33.97
C SER A 513 -9.78 -10.24 -33.63
N ALA A 514 -9.35 -10.22 -32.37
CA ALA A 514 -8.25 -9.41 -31.88
C ALA A 514 -6.98 -9.62 -32.72
N GLY A 515 -6.32 -8.52 -33.08
CA GLY A 515 -5.17 -8.50 -33.97
C GLY A 515 -5.44 -7.75 -35.27
N VAL A 516 -4.48 -7.84 -36.18
CA VAL A 516 -4.57 -7.27 -37.53
C VAL A 516 -4.76 -8.41 -38.50
N THR A 517 -5.87 -8.40 -39.23
CA THR A 517 -6.17 -9.39 -40.26
C THR A 517 -6.35 -8.67 -41.59
N GLU A 518 -5.62 -9.12 -42.61
CA GLU A 518 -5.82 -8.71 -44.01
C GLU A 518 -6.30 -9.92 -44.78
N ASP A 519 -7.43 -9.78 -45.46
CA ASP A 519 -8.09 -10.90 -46.13
C ASP A 519 -8.92 -10.40 -47.31
N LEU A 520 -9.52 -11.33 -48.05
CA LEU A 520 -10.35 -11.04 -49.20
C LEU A 520 -11.72 -11.72 -49.11
N CYS A 521 -12.71 -11.07 -49.72
CA CYS A 521 -14.04 -11.63 -49.96
C CYS A 521 -14.18 -11.94 -51.44
N ASN A 522 -14.50 -13.20 -51.77
CA ASN A 522 -14.97 -13.54 -53.10
C ASN A 522 -16.41 -13.08 -53.25
N LEU A 523 -16.66 -12.22 -54.24
CA LEU A 523 -17.99 -11.70 -54.57
C LEU A 523 -18.61 -12.58 -55.66
N GLN A 524 -19.87 -12.34 -56.00
CA GLN A 524 -20.45 -12.95 -57.20
C GLN A 524 -19.73 -12.43 -58.44
N HIS A 525 -19.36 -11.15 -58.42
CA HIS A 525 -18.60 -10.47 -59.46
C HIS A 525 -17.34 -9.81 -58.88
N GLY A 526 -16.22 -10.54 -58.90
CA GLY A 526 -14.91 -10.04 -58.48
C GLY A 526 -14.53 -10.37 -57.03
N GLN A 527 -13.60 -9.59 -56.48
CA GLN A 527 -13.08 -9.78 -55.11
C GLN A 527 -12.93 -8.44 -54.40
N LEU A 528 -13.24 -8.41 -53.11
CA LEU A 528 -12.99 -7.27 -52.21
C LEU A 528 -11.84 -7.57 -51.27
N PHE A 529 -10.86 -6.68 -51.17
CA PHE A 529 -9.74 -6.77 -50.22
C PHE A 529 -9.97 -5.81 -49.07
N TYR A 530 -9.81 -6.30 -47.84
CA TYR A 530 -10.08 -5.53 -46.64
C TYR A 530 -9.05 -5.84 -45.55
N LYS A 531 -9.01 -4.95 -44.56
CA LYS A 531 -8.20 -5.08 -43.35
C LYS A 531 -9.02 -4.78 -42.12
N LEU A 532 -8.91 -5.62 -41.10
CA LEU A 532 -9.52 -5.46 -39.80
C LEU A 532 -8.41 -5.28 -38.76
N ASP A 533 -8.41 -4.16 -38.05
CA ASP A 533 -7.50 -3.89 -36.94
C ASP A 533 -8.32 -3.81 -35.64
N VAL A 534 -8.20 -4.84 -34.81
CA VAL A 534 -8.95 -5.00 -33.57
C VAL A 534 -7.96 -5.01 -32.40
N LYS A 535 -7.96 -3.93 -31.62
CA LYS A 535 -7.08 -3.77 -30.47
C LYS A 535 -7.88 -3.85 -29.18
N CYS A 536 -7.69 -4.93 -28.41
CA CYS A 536 -8.30 -5.07 -27.09
C CYS A 536 -7.95 -3.89 -26.17
N ALA A 537 -8.89 -3.54 -25.28
CA ALA A 537 -8.64 -2.57 -24.22
C ALA A 537 -7.48 -3.04 -23.32
N PRO A 538 -6.79 -2.12 -22.61
CA PRO A 538 -5.69 -2.48 -21.73
C PRO A 538 -6.07 -3.57 -20.73
N SER A 539 -5.24 -4.59 -20.55
CA SER A 539 -5.51 -5.74 -19.65
C SER A 539 -6.58 -6.73 -20.14
N LEU A 540 -6.98 -6.67 -21.42
CA LEU A 540 -7.78 -7.71 -22.09
C LEU A 540 -6.98 -8.45 -23.18
N SER A 541 -7.40 -9.68 -23.46
CA SER A 541 -6.84 -10.55 -24.49
C SER A 541 -7.83 -11.63 -24.92
N GLY A 542 -7.36 -12.56 -25.77
CA GLY A 542 -8.22 -13.54 -26.44
C GLY A 542 -8.83 -12.97 -27.71
N ASN A 543 -9.38 -13.85 -28.56
CA ASN A 543 -9.89 -13.48 -29.88
C ASN A 543 -11.01 -12.42 -29.80
N THR A 544 -11.84 -12.48 -28.75
CA THR A 544 -12.94 -11.54 -28.52
C THR A 544 -12.66 -10.59 -27.35
N CYS A 545 -11.39 -10.45 -26.92
CA CYS A 545 -11.00 -9.57 -25.82
C CYS A 545 -11.71 -9.88 -24.47
N MET A 546 -12.06 -11.14 -24.23
CA MET A 546 -12.79 -11.56 -23.02
C MET A 546 -11.88 -11.96 -21.87
N ASP A 547 -10.64 -12.32 -22.16
CA ASP A 547 -9.70 -12.88 -21.19
C ASP A 547 -8.93 -11.77 -20.48
N TYR A 548 -8.80 -11.89 -19.16
CA TYR A 548 -7.94 -10.99 -18.40
C TYR A 548 -6.46 -11.20 -18.76
N LYS A 549 -5.77 -10.12 -19.08
CA LYS A 549 -4.32 -10.11 -19.34
C LYS A 549 -3.62 -9.24 -18.30
N PRO A 550 -2.77 -9.81 -17.44
CA PRO A 550 -1.92 -9.01 -16.55
C PRO A 550 -1.07 -8.01 -17.34
N SER A 551 -0.77 -6.86 -16.73
CA SER A 551 0.09 -5.83 -17.32
C SER A 551 1.44 -5.79 -16.61
N PRO A 552 2.34 -6.78 -16.79
CA PRO A 552 3.64 -6.77 -16.15
C PRO A 552 4.51 -5.62 -16.67
N MET A 553 5.45 -5.17 -15.84
CA MET A 553 6.50 -4.28 -16.31
C MET A 553 7.35 -4.96 -17.39
N SER A 554 8.01 -4.17 -18.25
CA SER A 554 8.85 -4.73 -19.31
C SER A 554 9.98 -5.60 -18.74
N GLN A 555 10.28 -6.72 -19.40
CA GLN A 555 11.28 -7.68 -18.91
C GLN A 555 12.67 -7.04 -18.74
N ASN A 556 13.05 -6.15 -19.65
CA ASN A 556 14.33 -5.44 -19.60
C ASN A 556 14.47 -4.52 -18.37
N LEU A 557 13.35 -3.97 -17.87
CA LEU A 557 13.36 -3.12 -16.68
C LEU A 557 13.23 -3.93 -15.38
N LYS A 558 12.75 -5.19 -15.47
CA LYS A 558 12.46 -6.03 -14.29
C LYS A 558 13.68 -6.27 -13.40
N SER A 559 14.90 -6.29 -13.95
CA SER A 559 16.13 -6.42 -13.17
C SER A 559 16.63 -5.09 -12.58
N LEU A 560 16.26 -3.96 -13.19
CA LEU A 560 16.74 -2.63 -12.82
C LEU A 560 15.87 -1.97 -11.75
N TYR A 561 14.59 -2.34 -11.69
CA TYR A 561 13.62 -1.76 -10.76
C TYR A 561 13.18 -2.76 -9.69
N VAL A 562 12.93 -2.23 -8.50
CA VAL A 562 12.37 -2.99 -7.36
C VAL A 562 10.85 -3.03 -7.40
N SER A 563 10.20 -2.06 -8.04
CA SER A 563 8.76 -1.97 -8.27
C SER A 563 8.46 -1.52 -9.70
N ARG A 564 7.19 -1.22 -10.04
CA ARG A 564 6.86 -0.55 -11.31
C ARG A 564 7.46 0.86 -11.43
N HIS A 565 7.69 1.53 -10.30
CA HIS A 565 7.94 2.97 -10.27
C HIS A 565 9.19 3.38 -9.50
N ALA A 566 9.91 2.42 -8.90
CA ALA A 566 11.07 2.70 -8.08
C ALA A 566 12.24 1.79 -8.46
N HIS A 567 13.44 2.36 -8.49
CA HIS A 567 14.70 1.66 -8.65
C HIS A 567 15.69 2.09 -7.58
N PRO A 568 16.77 1.32 -7.31
CA PRO A 568 17.83 1.75 -6.41
C PRO A 568 18.42 3.10 -6.82
N VAL A 569 18.84 3.93 -5.85
CA VAL A 569 19.44 5.23 -6.16
C VAL A 569 20.66 5.04 -7.08
N PRO A 570 20.72 5.71 -8.25
CA PRO A 570 21.84 5.56 -9.17
C PRO A 570 23.20 5.88 -8.51
N ARG A 571 24.22 5.09 -8.84
CA ARG A 571 25.57 5.26 -8.27
C ARG A 571 26.16 6.65 -8.48
N ALA A 572 25.91 7.27 -9.64
CA ALA A 572 26.38 8.63 -9.93
C ALA A 572 25.80 9.64 -8.93
N ILE A 573 24.51 9.51 -8.61
CA ILE A 573 23.83 10.35 -7.62
C ILE A 573 24.37 10.08 -6.21
N LEU A 574 24.59 8.81 -5.85
CA LEU A 574 25.22 8.46 -4.58
C LEU A 574 26.63 9.08 -4.44
N LYS A 575 27.45 9.05 -5.51
CA LYS A 575 28.77 9.70 -5.54
C LYS A 575 28.66 11.23 -5.36
N GLU A 576 27.71 11.88 -6.03
CA GLU A 576 27.43 13.32 -5.86
C GLU A 576 27.05 13.66 -4.40
N MET A 577 26.39 12.75 -3.70
CA MET A 577 26.04 12.86 -2.28
C MET A 577 27.19 12.50 -1.33
N GLY A 578 28.38 12.15 -1.84
CA GLY A 578 29.55 11.79 -1.05
C GLY A 578 29.57 10.33 -0.56
N VAL A 579 28.62 9.50 -0.99
CA VAL A 579 28.51 8.10 -0.59
C VAL A 579 29.64 7.27 -1.19
N PHE A 580 30.28 6.46 -0.34
CA PHE A 580 31.32 5.52 -0.77
C PHE A 580 30.70 4.34 -1.51
N VAL A 581 30.66 4.40 -2.84
CA VAL A 581 30.23 3.28 -3.68
C VAL A 581 31.41 2.42 -4.11
N ASP A 582 31.30 1.10 -3.97
CA ASP A 582 32.37 0.17 -4.32
C ASP A 582 32.57 0.11 -5.85
N GLU A 583 33.78 0.40 -6.33
CA GLU A 583 34.11 0.39 -7.77
C GLU A 583 34.09 -1.03 -8.38
N GLY A 584 34.23 -2.07 -7.55
CA GLY A 584 34.35 -3.47 -7.97
C GLY A 584 33.05 -4.22 -8.26
N SER A 585 31.88 -3.58 -8.21
CA SER A 585 30.60 -4.22 -8.58
C SER A 585 30.14 -3.78 -9.98
N SER A 586 31.05 -3.82 -10.95
CA SER A 586 30.65 -3.93 -12.36
C SER A 586 29.93 -5.27 -12.54
N GLN A 587 28.69 -5.26 -13.03
CA GLN A 587 27.97 -6.42 -13.55
C GLN A 587 28.12 -7.74 -12.75
N ARG A 588 27.40 -7.89 -11.64
CA ARG A 588 26.85 -9.21 -11.29
C ARG A 588 25.34 -9.14 -11.37
N ASN A 589 24.85 -9.46 -12.56
CA ASN A 589 23.53 -10.05 -12.72
C ASN A 589 23.35 -11.13 -11.65
N GLN A 590 22.42 -10.96 -10.72
CA GLN A 590 21.94 -12.04 -9.89
C GLN A 590 21.06 -12.95 -10.77
N SER A 591 21.70 -13.73 -11.64
CA SER A 591 21.20 -15.04 -12.00
C SER A 591 21.49 -15.97 -10.82
N LEU A 592 20.57 -16.00 -9.85
CA LEU A 592 20.44 -17.14 -8.96
C LEU A 592 19.50 -18.13 -9.66
N THR A 593 20.08 -18.97 -10.49
CA THR A 593 19.52 -20.28 -10.80
C THR A 593 19.44 -21.06 -9.50
N GLY A 594 18.23 -21.20 -8.96
CA GLY A 594 17.95 -22.21 -7.95
C GLY A 594 17.98 -23.58 -8.63
N GLU A 595 19.10 -24.28 -8.53
CA GLU A 595 19.12 -25.72 -8.73
C GLU A 595 18.21 -26.37 -7.68
N SER A 596 17.14 -27.00 -8.17
CA SER A 596 16.29 -27.88 -7.38
C SER A 596 17.09 -29.13 -7.03
N GLN A 597 17.51 -29.25 -5.77
CA GLN A 597 17.90 -30.53 -5.20
C GLN A 597 16.63 -31.38 -5.04
N LYS A 598 16.47 -32.36 -5.94
CA LYS A 598 15.59 -33.52 -5.73
C LYS A 598 16.13 -34.31 -4.53
N TYR A 599 15.31 -34.45 -3.49
CA TYR A 599 15.46 -35.52 -2.52
C TYR A 599 14.64 -36.71 -3.01
N ASP A 600 15.33 -37.75 -3.48
CA ASP A 600 14.76 -39.09 -3.60
C ASP A 600 14.62 -39.68 -2.19
N VAL A 601 13.41 -40.09 -1.83
CA VAL A 601 13.14 -40.94 -0.67
C VAL A 601 12.88 -42.34 -1.21
N LYS A 602 13.74 -43.28 -0.79
CA LYS A 602 13.43 -44.72 -0.81
C LYS A 602 12.55 -45.08 0.37
#